data_AF-A0A9E2RH06-F1
#
_entry.id   AF-A0A9E2RH06-F1
#
_cell.length_a   1.000
_cell.length_b   1.000
_cell.length_c   1.000
_cell.angle_alpha   90.00
_cell.angle_beta   90.00
_cell.angle_gamma   90.00
#
_symmetry.space_group_name_H-M   'P 1'
#
loop_
_entity.id
_entity.type
_entity.pdbx_description
1 polymer ?
#
loop_
_entity_poly.entity_id
_entity_poly.type
_entity_poly.pdbx_seq_one_letter_code
_entity_poly.pdbx_strand_id
1 'polypeptide(L)'
;MDVVASRFDVFLVRLDPTEGRQIRKTRPCLIISPDEMNHHIDTVIVAPMTTKGRPYPTRVRIRLKGKSGQIVLDQIRTVDKTRLVKRVGKIDAATKAQILALLAELFAP
;
A
#
# COMPACT_ATOMS: atom_id res chain seq x y z
N MET A 1 9.06 3.92 19.48
CA MET A 1 7.59 3.78 19.49
C MET A 1 7.24 2.83 18.38
N ASP A 2 6.86 1.61 18.72
CA ASP A 2 6.48 0.60 17.74
C ASP A 2 5.25 1.09 16.99
N VAL A 3 5.42 1.38 15.70
CA VAL A 3 4.30 1.76 14.84
C VAL A 3 3.47 0.51 14.61
N VAL A 4 2.35 0.41 15.32
CA VAL A 4 1.35 -0.63 15.09
C VAL A 4 0.61 -0.29 13.79
N ALA A 5 0.93 -1.02 12.72
CA ALA A 5 0.30 -0.88 11.42
C ALA A 5 -0.70 -2.02 11.21
N SER A 6 -1.95 -1.69 10.89
CA SER A 6 -2.95 -2.71 10.58
C SER A 6 -3.19 -2.83 9.08
N ARG A 7 -3.62 -4.01 8.64
CA ARG A 7 -4.03 -4.29 7.27
C ARG A 7 -5.09 -3.28 6.85
N PHE A 8 -4.90 -2.77 5.63
CA PHE A 8 -5.71 -1.74 5.00
C PHE A 8 -5.58 -0.33 5.57
N ASP A 9 -4.67 -0.10 6.53
CA ASP A 9 -4.25 1.25 6.84
C ASP A 9 -3.43 1.84 5.70
N VAL A 10 -3.54 3.15 5.52
CA VAL A 10 -2.71 3.92 4.61
C VAL A 10 -1.66 4.68 5.43
N PHE A 11 -0.39 4.42 5.14
CA PHE A 11 0.75 5.09 5.76
C PHE A 11 1.52 5.90 4.73
N LEU A 12 2.11 7.00 5.18
CA LEU A 12 3.16 7.68 4.45
C LEU A 12 4.46 6.89 4.67
N VAL A 13 5.08 6.39 3.61
CA VAL A 13 6.23 5.48 3.67
C VAL A 13 7.41 6.06 2.90
N ARG A 14 8.62 6.01 3.48
CA ARG A 14 9.87 6.39 2.79
C ARG A 14 10.29 5.26 1.85
N LEU A 15 10.12 5.46 0.54
CA LEU A 15 10.40 4.42 -0.44
C LEU A 15 11.85 4.43 -0.95
N ASP A 16 12.57 5.55 -0.85
CA ASP A 16 13.96 5.68 -1.30
C ASP A 16 14.95 4.98 -0.35
N PRO A 17 16.10 4.48 -0.86
CA PRO A 17 16.50 4.46 -2.28
C PRO A 17 15.71 3.42 -3.08
N THR A 18 15.63 3.64 -4.40
CA THR A 18 14.93 2.76 -5.35
C THR A 18 15.64 2.73 -6.69
N GLU A 19 15.53 1.63 -7.41
CA GLU A 19 16.13 1.45 -8.73
C GLU A 19 15.09 1.44 -9.85
N GLY A 20 15.49 1.92 -11.03
CA GLY A 20 14.67 1.83 -12.25
C GLY A 20 13.28 2.46 -12.12
N ARG A 21 12.23 1.69 -12.41
CA ARG A 21 10.82 2.15 -12.51
C ARG A 21 10.02 2.01 -11.21
N GLN A 22 10.68 1.64 -10.12
CA GLN A 22 10.05 1.58 -8.80
C GLN A 22 9.52 2.97 -8.40
N ILE A 23 8.37 2.99 -7.71
CA ILE A 23 7.85 4.22 -7.14
C ILE A 23 8.81 4.73 -6.06
N ARG A 24 9.22 5.98 -6.24
CA ARG A 24 10.26 6.65 -5.44
C ARG A 24 9.68 7.62 -4.43
N LYS A 25 10.55 8.16 -3.57
CA LYS A 25 10.28 9.19 -2.56
C LYS A 25 9.32 8.73 -1.48
N THR A 26 8.97 9.64 -0.60
CA THR A 26 7.95 9.41 0.41
C THR A 26 6.57 9.46 -0.24
N ARG A 27 5.78 8.37 -0.11
CA ARG A 27 4.46 8.21 -0.75
C ARG A 27 3.46 7.57 0.19
N PRO A 28 2.15 7.87 0.04
CA PRO A 28 1.12 7.05 0.65
C PRO A 28 1.20 5.63 0.11
N CYS A 29 1.14 4.65 0.99
CA CYS A 29 1.10 3.23 0.68
C CYS A 29 0.02 2.56 1.54
N LEU A 30 -0.67 1.59 0.96
CA LEU A 30 -1.61 0.74 1.67
C LEU A 30 -0.85 -0.45 2.29
N ILE A 31 -1.08 -0.73 3.57
CA ILE A 31 -0.64 -1.97 4.19
C ILE A 31 -1.53 -3.11 3.69
N ILE A 32 -0.95 -4.14 3.07
CA ILE A 32 -1.70 -5.30 2.57
C ILE A 32 -1.40 -6.60 3.33
N SER A 33 -0.30 -6.62 4.09
CA SER A 33 0.08 -7.74 4.94
C SER A 33 -0.91 -7.99 6.08
N PRO A 34 -1.11 -9.26 6.49
CA PRO A 34 -1.95 -9.63 7.63
C PRO A 34 -1.52 -8.94 8.94
N ASP A 35 -2.48 -8.66 9.81
CA ASP A 35 -2.24 -8.02 11.12
C ASP A 35 -1.31 -8.85 12.00
N GLU A 36 -1.48 -10.17 12.01
CA GLU A 36 -0.59 -11.08 12.72
C GLU A 36 0.87 -10.88 12.32
N MET A 37 1.15 -10.79 11.03
CA MET A 37 2.50 -10.50 10.54
C MET A 37 2.95 -9.10 10.96
N ASN A 38 2.10 -8.09 10.79
CA ASN A 38 2.41 -6.71 11.16
C ASN A 38 2.67 -6.53 12.66
N HIS A 39 2.17 -7.42 13.52
CA HIS A 39 2.40 -7.37 14.97
C HIS A 39 3.68 -8.10 15.40
N HIS A 40 4.07 -9.17 14.70
CA HIS A 40 5.16 -10.05 15.16
C HIS A 40 6.50 -9.87 14.44
N ILE A 41 6.54 -9.26 13.25
CA ILE A 41 7.80 -9.05 12.51
C ILE A 41 8.06 -7.56 12.23
N ASP A 42 9.31 -7.18 12.00
CA ASP A 42 9.72 -5.77 11.80
C ASP A 42 9.44 -5.22 10.40
N THR A 43 8.80 -6.00 9.54
CA THR A 43 8.47 -5.60 8.17
C THR A 43 6.98 -5.66 7.89
N VAL A 44 6.54 -4.89 6.90
CA VAL A 44 5.16 -4.87 6.42
C VAL A 44 5.16 -4.90 4.89
N ILE A 45 4.15 -5.55 4.30
CA ILE A 45 3.96 -5.56 2.85
C ILE A 45 3.03 -4.41 2.47
N VAL A 46 3.48 -3.58 1.54
CA VAL A 46 2.78 -2.37 1.16
C VAL A 46 2.56 -2.27 -0.34
N ALA A 47 1.42 -1.69 -0.74
CA ALA A 47 1.12 -1.29 -2.10
C ALA A 47 1.20 0.25 -2.23
N PRO A 48 2.14 0.81 -3.01
CA PRO A 48 2.26 2.26 -3.18
C PRO A 48 1.05 2.90 -3.87
N MET A 49 0.85 4.20 -3.62
CA MET A 49 -0.18 4.99 -4.27
C MET A 49 0.41 6.06 -5.19
N THR A 50 -0.27 6.33 -6.30
CA THR A 50 0.08 7.38 -7.26
C THR A 50 -1.13 8.28 -7.56
N THR A 51 -0.90 9.57 -7.77
CA THR A 51 -1.91 10.50 -8.30
C THR A 51 -1.95 10.50 -9.83
N LYS A 52 -0.87 10.03 -10.48
CA LYS A 52 -0.81 9.92 -11.95
C LYS A 52 -1.58 8.67 -12.38
N GLY A 53 -2.80 8.89 -12.84
CA GLY A 53 -3.67 7.84 -13.35
C GLY A 53 -3.13 7.27 -14.66
N ARG A 54 -2.75 5.99 -14.65
CA ARG A 54 -2.62 5.20 -15.88
C ARG A 54 -3.56 4.00 -15.74
N PRO A 55 -4.52 3.80 -16.66
CA PRO A 55 -5.36 2.61 -16.65
C PRO A 55 -4.48 1.37 -16.72
N TYR A 56 -4.62 0.48 -15.74
CA TYR A 56 -3.98 -0.83 -15.73
C TYR A 56 -4.82 -1.77 -14.86
N PRO A 57 -4.98 -3.07 -15.21
CA PRO A 57 -5.93 -3.96 -14.54
C PRO A 57 -5.75 -4.06 -13.02
N THR A 58 -4.49 -4.07 -12.55
CA THR A 58 -4.15 -4.20 -11.13
C THR A 58 -4.15 -2.87 -10.36
N ARG A 59 -4.67 -1.78 -10.96
CA ARG A 59 -4.67 -0.45 -10.35
C ARG A 59 -6.05 -0.03 -9.87
N VAL A 60 -6.22 0.01 -8.56
CA VAL A 60 -7.49 0.36 -7.90
C VAL A 60 -7.60 1.86 -7.73
N ARG A 61 -8.64 2.48 -8.28
CA ARG A 61 -8.93 3.91 -8.07
C ARG A 61 -9.41 4.15 -6.65
N ILE A 62 -8.92 5.21 -6.02
CA ILE A 62 -9.34 5.60 -4.68
C ILE A 62 -9.32 7.12 -4.53
N ARG A 63 -10.18 7.65 -3.64
CA ARG A 63 -10.11 9.02 -3.18
C ARG A 63 -9.66 9.03 -1.72
N LEU A 64 -8.50 9.65 -1.45
CA LEU A 64 -7.96 9.80 -0.11
C LEU A 64 -7.82 11.28 0.22
N LYS A 65 -8.47 11.74 1.31
CA LYS A 65 -8.42 13.15 1.77
C LYS A 65 -8.69 14.17 0.64
N GLY A 66 -9.73 13.92 -0.15
CA GLY A 66 -10.12 14.80 -1.26
C GLY A 66 -9.24 14.71 -2.51
N LYS A 67 -8.19 13.88 -2.52
CA LYS A 67 -7.34 13.67 -3.70
C LYS A 67 -7.63 12.32 -4.34
N SER A 68 -7.88 12.33 -5.64
CA SER A 68 -7.98 11.11 -6.45
C SER A 68 -6.59 10.51 -6.69
N GLY A 69 -6.50 9.19 -6.63
CA GLY A 69 -5.30 8.44 -6.93
C GLY A 69 -5.60 6.99 -7.28
N GLN A 70 -4.55 6.21 -7.39
CA GLN A 70 -4.60 4.77 -7.61
C GLN A 70 -3.68 4.06 -6.64
N ILE A 71 -4.14 2.92 -6.11
CA ILE A 71 -3.31 1.93 -5.43
C ILE A 71 -2.70 1.05 -6.52
N VAL A 72 -1.38 0.91 -6.50
CA VAL A 72 -0.59 0.27 -7.54
C VAL A 72 -0.20 -1.13 -7.07
N LEU A 73 -1.08 -2.12 -7.29
CA LEU A 73 -0.83 -3.50 -6.83
C LEU A 73 0.29 -4.17 -7.63
N ASP A 74 0.60 -3.69 -8.85
CA ASP A 74 1.75 -4.14 -9.63
C ASP A 74 3.12 -3.75 -9.03
N GLN A 75 3.15 -2.92 -7.99
CA GLN A 75 4.39 -2.50 -7.31
C GLN A 75 4.38 -2.78 -5.80
N ILE A 76 3.70 -3.87 -5.41
CA ILE A 76 3.76 -4.39 -4.04
C ILE A 76 5.21 -4.67 -3.64
N ARG A 77 5.55 -4.32 -2.40
CA ARG A 77 6.86 -4.65 -1.82
C ARG A 77 6.84 -4.66 -0.31
N THR A 78 7.79 -5.39 0.26
CA THR A 78 8.06 -5.41 1.70
C THR A 78 8.94 -4.23 2.10
N VAL A 79 8.62 -3.58 3.21
CA VAL A 79 9.41 -2.49 3.79
C VAL A 79 9.58 -2.69 5.29
N ASP A 80 10.71 -2.26 5.82
CA ASP A 80 10.95 -2.17 7.24
C ASP A 80 10.02 -1.15 7.91
N LYS A 81 9.49 -1.44 9.10
CA LYS A 81 8.57 -0.58 9.86
C LYS A 81 9.17 0.80 10.17
N THR A 82 10.49 0.92 10.28
CA THR A 82 11.17 2.22 10.45
C THR A 82 10.92 3.17 9.27
N ARG A 83 10.54 2.66 8.10
CA ARG A 83 10.17 3.46 6.92
C ARG A 83 8.75 4.02 6.99
N LEU A 84 7.92 3.57 7.93
CA LEU A 84 6.59 4.13 8.17
C LEU A 84 6.73 5.49 8.88
N VAL A 85 6.26 6.55 8.22
CA VAL A 85 6.41 7.93 8.72
C VAL A 85 5.18 8.36 9.50
N LYS A 86 3.98 8.17 8.93
CA LYS A 86 2.74 8.67 9.53
C LYS A 86 1.52 7.92 8.98
N ARG A 87 0.59 7.54 9.86
CA ARG A 87 -0.71 7.03 9.45
C ARG A 87 -1.53 8.15 8.82
N VAL A 88 -2.01 7.91 7.60
CA VAL A 88 -2.78 8.87 6.80
C VAL A 88 -4.28 8.59 6.88
N GLY A 89 -4.67 7.31 6.95
CA GLY A 89 -6.07 6.90 7.03
C GLY A 89 -6.24 5.40 6.89
N LYS A 90 -7.45 4.98 6.51
CA LYS A 90 -7.83 3.60 6.23
C LYS A 90 -8.79 3.58 5.05
N ILE A 91 -8.77 2.52 4.25
CA ILE A 91 -9.68 2.39 3.10
C ILE A 91 -11.03 1.80 3.52
N ASP A 92 -12.07 2.08 2.72
CA ASP A 92 -13.43 1.58 2.96
C ASP A 92 -13.60 0.09 2.60
N ALA A 93 -14.74 -0.49 2.98
CA ALA A 93 -15.02 -1.91 2.78
C ALA A 93 -15.09 -2.32 1.29
N ALA A 94 -15.66 -1.46 0.44
CA ALA A 94 -15.77 -1.71 -1.00
C ALA A 94 -14.38 -1.81 -1.65
N THR A 95 -13.48 -0.87 -1.32
CA THR A 95 -12.10 -0.87 -1.80
C THR A 95 -11.33 -2.09 -1.28
N LYS A 96 -11.55 -2.51 -0.02
CA LYS A 96 -10.93 -3.73 0.53
C LYS A 96 -11.31 -4.96 -0.28
N ALA A 97 -12.61 -5.14 -0.55
CA ALA A 97 -13.10 -6.28 -1.31
C ALA A 97 -12.47 -6.32 -2.72
N GLN A 98 -12.42 -5.17 -3.40
CA GLN A 98 -11.79 -5.05 -4.71
C GLN A 98 -10.30 -5.40 -4.67
N ILE A 99 -9.56 -4.93 -3.66
CA ILE A 99 -8.13 -5.23 -3.52
C ILE A 99 -7.91 -6.71 -3.25
N LEU A 100 -8.71 -7.33 -2.39
CA LEU A 100 -8.59 -8.76 -2.10
C LEU A 100 -8.85 -9.62 -3.35
N ALA A 101 -9.88 -9.29 -4.12
CA ALA A 101 -10.17 -9.97 -5.38
C ALA A 101 -9.00 -9.84 -6.37
N LEU A 102 -8.49 -8.63 -6.59
CA LEU A 102 -7.36 -8.41 -7.50
C LEU A 102 -6.06 -9.04 -7.00
N LEU A 103 -5.81 -9.08 -5.70
CA LEU A 103 -4.65 -9.79 -5.14
C LEU A 103 -4.77 -11.30 -5.35
N ALA A 104 -5.98 -11.86 -5.21
CA ALA A 104 -6.23 -13.26 -5.53
C ALA A 104 -5.98 -13.51 -7.02
N GLU A 105 -6.56 -12.71 -7.92
CA GLU A 105 -6.34 -12.82 -9.37
C GLU A 105 -4.86 -12.65 -9.77
N LEU A 106 -4.11 -11.79 -9.07
CA LEU A 106 -2.71 -11.52 -9.37
C LEU A 106 -1.77 -12.69 -9.03
N PHE A 107 -2.10 -13.47 -7.99
CA PHE A 107 -1.19 -14.49 -7.44
C PHE A 107 -1.74 -15.92 -7.51
N ALA A 108 -3.04 -16.10 -7.72
CA ALA A 108 -3.63 -17.41 -7.96
C ALA A 108 -3.41 -17.84 -9.43
N PRO A 109 -3.25 -19.15 -9.68
CA PRO A 109 -3.11 -19.70 -11.03
C PRO A 109 -4.40 -19.62 -11.85
#